data_AF-A0A7X7X5C8-F1
#
_entry.id   AF-A0A7X7X5C8-F1
#
_cell.length_a   1.000
_cell.length_b   1.000
_cell.length_c   1.000
_cell.angle_alpha   90.00
_cell.angle_beta   90.00
_cell.angle_gamma   90.00
#
_symmetry.space_group_name_H-M   'P 1'
#
loop_
_entity.id
_entity.type
_entity.pdbx_description
1 polymer ?
#
loop_
_entity_poly.entity_id
_entity_poly.type
_entity_poly.pdbx_seq_one_letter_code
_entity_poly.pdbx_strand_id
1 'polypeptide(L)'
;MEKVTQIPASPMDFLLFPVWLHRRISIRLPGLLLAFIFVGCFDLLFYENLIEQSIFVGSPGSVLFRFILFLILSFLIGAIDVILTIYPLGDFLQMIGRRSDKYVHKRISIILMKSYALSHLLFVIPYALVLYSGVDWTQVGPVSANQVRVLYAILATLMPVLPFLQLGILYRTISIRTRIQTFGRMILIFAAYFWMQISGTAILYLESLAFKLLKP
;
A
#
# COMPACT_ATOMS: atom_id res chain seq x y z
N MET A 1 -2.88 -31.89 -18.05
CA MET A 1 -2.48 -30.57 -17.49
C MET A 1 -3.68 -29.74 -17.03
N GLU A 2 -4.84 -30.34 -16.73
CA GLU A 2 -6.08 -29.58 -16.42
C GLU A 2 -6.36 -29.35 -14.93
N LYS A 3 -5.58 -29.94 -14.00
CA LYS A 3 -5.84 -29.81 -12.56
C LYS A 3 -5.16 -28.60 -11.88
N VAL A 4 -4.42 -27.77 -12.62
CA VAL A 4 -3.68 -26.62 -12.05
C VAL A 4 -4.51 -25.32 -12.08
N THR A 5 -5.65 -25.31 -12.77
CA THR A 5 -6.53 -24.14 -12.96
C THR A 5 -7.68 -24.05 -11.96
N GLN A 6 -7.94 -25.08 -11.16
CA GLN A 6 -9.00 -25.07 -10.15
C GLN A 6 -8.41 -24.97 -8.74
N ILE A 7 -7.96 -23.77 -8.36
CA ILE A 7 -7.80 -23.46 -6.95
C ILE A 7 -9.18 -23.00 -6.50
N PRO A 8 -9.85 -23.72 -5.57
CA PRO A 8 -11.15 -23.29 -5.09
C PRO A 8 -11.01 -21.87 -4.52
N ALA A 9 -11.90 -20.98 -4.96
CA ALA A 9 -11.94 -19.61 -4.46
C ALA A 9 -12.06 -19.67 -2.93
N SER A 10 -11.11 -19.05 -2.24
CA SER A 10 -11.21 -18.91 -0.79
C SER A 10 -12.02 -17.65 -0.49
N PRO A 11 -12.90 -17.63 0.51
CA PRO A 11 -13.55 -16.39 0.95
C PRO A 11 -12.55 -15.27 1.27
N MET A 12 -11.33 -15.63 1.69
CA MET A 12 -10.25 -14.69 1.96
C MET A 12 -9.66 -14.04 0.70
N ASP A 13 -10.01 -14.50 -0.50
CA ASP A 13 -9.55 -13.93 -1.78
C ASP A 13 -10.07 -12.51 -2.01
N PHE A 14 -11.20 -12.16 -1.38
CA PHE A 14 -11.72 -10.79 -1.39
C PHE A 14 -10.77 -9.82 -0.66
N LEU A 15 -10.22 -10.24 0.48
CA LEU A 15 -9.37 -9.38 1.33
C LEU A 15 -7.88 -9.48 0.97
N LEU A 16 -7.41 -10.67 0.60
CA LEU A 16 -5.98 -10.95 0.40
C LEU A 16 -5.58 -11.02 -1.08
N PHE A 17 -6.49 -10.66 -1.98
CA PHE A 17 -6.43 -10.88 -3.42
C PHE A 17 -6.41 -12.36 -3.84
N PRO A 18 -6.93 -12.70 -5.03
CA PRO A 18 -6.98 -14.09 -5.47
C PRO A 18 -5.58 -14.62 -5.84
N VAL A 19 -5.36 -15.94 -5.65
CA VAL A 19 -4.05 -16.60 -5.88
C VAL A 19 -3.45 -16.30 -7.26
N TRP A 20 -4.30 -16.25 -8.29
CA TRP A 20 -3.85 -16.00 -9.66
C TRP A 20 -3.16 -14.64 -9.82
N LEU A 21 -3.57 -13.63 -9.05
CA LEU A 21 -2.98 -12.29 -9.09
C LEU A 21 -1.52 -12.34 -8.62
N HIS A 22 -1.27 -12.93 -7.45
CA HIS A 22 0.09 -13.09 -6.89
C HIS A 22 1.03 -13.88 -7.82
N ARG A 23 0.49 -14.87 -8.53
CA ARG A 23 1.25 -15.64 -9.53
C ARG A 23 1.61 -14.81 -10.76
N ARG A 24 0.74 -13.89 -11.19
CA ARG A 24 0.96 -13.02 -12.35
C ARG A 24 1.85 -11.81 -12.07
N ILE A 25 2.21 -11.53 -10.81
CA ILE A 25 3.15 -10.44 -10.50
C ILE A 25 4.48 -10.71 -11.21
N SER A 26 4.82 -9.80 -12.12
CA SER A 26 5.99 -9.92 -13.00
C SER A 26 7.28 -9.47 -12.31
N ILE A 27 8.39 -10.13 -12.63
CA ILE A 27 9.76 -9.77 -12.19
C ILE A 27 10.37 -8.59 -12.97
N ARG A 28 9.68 -8.07 -14.00
CA ARG A 28 10.20 -7.02 -14.88
C ARG A 28 10.20 -5.65 -14.18
N LEU A 29 11.31 -4.93 -14.25
CA LEU A 29 11.46 -3.60 -13.63
C LEU A 29 10.50 -2.53 -14.16
N PRO A 30 10.19 -2.42 -15.47
CA PRO A 30 9.36 -1.30 -15.97
C PRO A 30 7.99 -1.17 -15.30
N GLY A 31 7.39 -2.29 -14.90
CA GLY A 31 6.12 -2.27 -14.16
C GLY A 31 6.20 -1.67 -12.75
N LEU A 32 7.40 -1.46 -12.20
CA LEU A 32 7.58 -0.73 -10.94
C LEU A 32 7.39 0.77 -11.11
N LEU A 33 7.68 1.34 -12.29
CA LEU A 33 7.53 2.78 -12.51
C LEU A 33 6.08 3.21 -12.30
N LEU A 34 5.14 2.46 -12.86
CA LEU A 34 3.70 2.68 -12.63
C LEU A 34 3.30 2.42 -11.17
N ALA A 35 3.92 1.44 -10.52
CA ALA A 35 3.68 1.14 -9.11
C ALA A 35 4.12 2.30 -8.20
N PHE A 36 5.26 2.93 -8.49
CA PHE A 36 5.75 4.09 -7.74
C PHE A 36 4.82 5.29 -7.89
N ILE A 37 4.40 5.63 -9.12
CA ILE A 37 3.44 6.72 -9.33
C ILE A 37 2.12 6.41 -8.60
N PHE A 38 1.64 5.16 -8.67
CA PHE A 38 0.40 4.78 -8.00
C PHE A 38 0.48 4.97 -6.48
N VAL A 39 1.55 4.46 -5.84
CA VAL A 39 1.74 4.59 -4.39
C VAL A 39 1.93 6.03 -3.99
N GLY A 40 2.79 6.79 -4.67
CA GLY A 40 3.01 8.18 -4.30
C GLY A 40 1.80 9.09 -4.58
N CYS A 41 0.97 8.75 -5.57
CA CYS A 41 -0.32 9.40 -5.74
C CYS A 41 -1.25 9.06 -4.58
N PHE A 42 -1.30 7.80 -4.15
CA PHE A 42 -2.07 7.42 -2.96
C PHE A 42 -1.58 8.21 -1.73
N ASP A 43 -0.28 8.21 -1.45
CA ASP A 43 0.34 8.90 -0.33
C ASP A 43 -0.01 10.39 -0.32
N LEU A 44 0.20 11.09 -1.44
CA LEU A 44 -0.08 12.53 -1.52
C LEU A 44 -1.57 12.89 -1.59
N LEU A 45 -2.40 12.08 -2.26
CA LEU A 45 -3.85 12.32 -2.33
C LEU A 45 -4.51 12.12 -0.97
N PHE A 46 -3.97 11.23 -0.13
CA PHE A 46 -4.58 10.85 1.14
C PHE A 46 -3.78 11.33 2.37
N TYR A 47 -2.76 12.17 2.20
CA TYR A 47 -2.06 12.83 3.30
C TYR A 47 -2.94 13.90 3.98
N GLU A 48 -3.47 14.83 3.18
CA GLU A 48 -4.43 15.87 3.58
C GLU A 48 -5.48 16.02 2.46
N ASN A 49 -6.65 16.59 2.78
CA ASN A 49 -7.66 16.86 1.77
C ASN A 49 -7.19 17.97 0.81
N LEU A 50 -6.82 17.60 -0.40
CA LEU A 50 -6.27 18.51 -1.41
C LEU A 50 -7.25 19.61 -1.85
N ILE A 51 -8.55 19.33 -1.78
CA ILE A 51 -9.61 20.27 -2.15
C ILE A 51 -9.71 21.36 -1.09
N GLU A 52 -9.77 20.97 0.18
CA GLU A 52 -9.80 21.92 1.31
C GLU A 52 -8.52 22.76 1.40
N GLN A 53 -7.37 22.16 1.08
CA GLN A 53 -6.08 22.86 1.07
C GLN A 53 -5.86 23.73 -0.18
N SER A 54 -6.84 23.81 -1.10
CA SER A 54 -6.80 24.67 -2.28
C SER A 54 -5.52 24.50 -3.15
N ILE A 55 -4.96 23.28 -3.19
CA ILE A 55 -3.67 23.02 -3.85
C ILE A 55 -3.73 23.36 -5.34
N PHE A 56 -4.82 22.99 -6.01
CA PHE A 56 -4.99 23.21 -7.45
C PHE A 56 -5.87 24.44 -7.77
N VAL A 57 -5.69 25.53 -7.03
CA VAL A 57 -6.39 26.81 -7.26
C VAL A 57 -5.41 27.88 -7.75
N GLY A 58 -5.82 28.68 -8.73
CA GLY A 58 -5.04 29.80 -9.27
C GLY A 58 -5.22 29.99 -10.78
N SER A 59 -4.28 30.69 -11.41
CA SER A 59 -4.23 30.82 -12.87
C SER A 59 -3.96 29.46 -13.53
N PRO A 60 -4.40 29.23 -14.78
CA PRO A 60 -4.14 27.96 -15.49
C PRO A 60 -2.66 27.55 -15.49
N GLY A 61 -1.74 28.51 -15.61
CA GLY A 61 -0.30 28.26 -15.53
C GLY A 61 0.17 27.76 -14.16
N SER A 62 -0.33 28.36 -13.08
CA SER A 62 -0.01 27.92 -11.71
C SER A 62 -0.56 26.53 -11.40
N VAL A 63 -1.78 26.23 -11.87
CA VAL A 63 -2.40 24.91 -11.71
C VAL A 63 -1.62 23.84 -12.48
N LEU A 64 -1.25 24.13 -13.74
CA LEU A 64 -0.44 23.21 -14.54
C LEU A 64 0.93 22.96 -13.90
N PHE A 65 1.60 24.00 -13.41
CA PHE A 65 2.87 23.86 -12.71
C PHE A 65 2.75 22.96 -11.46
N ARG A 66 1.74 23.21 -10.61
CA ARG A 66 1.49 22.39 -9.41
C ARG A 66 1.10 20.95 -9.77
N PHE A 67 0.37 20.73 -10.85
CA PHE A 67 0.05 19.38 -11.33
C PHE A 67 1.30 18.62 -11.76
N ILE A 68 2.20 19.26 -12.51
CA ILE A 68 3.48 18.64 -12.90
C ILE A 68 4.33 18.37 -11.65
N LEU A 69 4.43 19.33 -10.73
CA LEU A 69 5.15 19.17 -9.48
C LEU A 69 4.57 18.02 -8.63
N PHE A 70 3.25 17.90 -8.56
CA PHE A 70 2.56 16.80 -7.89
C PHE A 70 2.94 15.44 -8.47
N LEU A 71 2.96 15.30 -9.80
CA LEU A 71 3.36 14.04 -10.44
C LEU A 71 4.82 13.67 -10.17
N ILE A 72 5.73 14.67 -10.17
CA ILE A 72 7.14 14.46 -9.86
C ILE A 72 7.30 14.02 -8.39
N LEU A 73 6.68 14.76 -7.46
CA LEU A 73 6.74 14.44 -6.04
C LEU A 73 6.11 13.08 -5.74
N SER A 74 4.97 12.76 -6.36
CA SER A 74 4.34 11.44 -6.30
C SER A 74 5.31 10.35 -6.73
N PHE A 75 5.96 10.49 -7.90
CA PHE A 75 6.93 9.49 -8.33
C PHE A 75 8.08 9.30 -7.33
N LEU A 76 8.63 10.40 -6.79
CA LEU A 76 9.73 10.34 -5.83
C LEU A 76 9.31 9.69 -4.51
N ILE A 77 8.20 10.12 -3.91
CA ILE A 77 7.70 9.60 -2.64
C ILE A 77 7.33 8.13 -2.79
N GLY A 78 6.56 7.78 -3.81
CA GLY A 78 6.16 6.39 -4.02
C GLY A 78 7.33 5.47 -4.36
N ALA A 79 8.39 5.98 -5.02
CA ALA A 79 9.63 5.23 -5.19
C ALA A 79 10.35 5.02 -3.86
N ILE A 80 10.47 6.07 -3.04
CA ILE A 80 11.11 5.99 -1.72
C ILE A 80 10.34 5.03 -0.83
N ASP A 81 9.02 5.15 -0.72
CA ASP A 81 8.19 4.25 0.09
C ASP A 81 8.38 2.80 -0.36
N VAL A 82 8.05 2.49 -1.61
CA VAL A 82 8.08 1.10 -2.08
C VAL A 82 9.48 0.49 -1.96
N ILE A 83 10.55 1.24 -2.26
CA ILE A 83 11.92 0.74 -2.16
C ILE A 83 12.34 0.58 -0.71
N LEU A 84 12.21 1.63 0.11
CA LEU A 84 12.67 1.63 1.50
C LEU A 84 11.88 0.62 2.34
N THR A 85 10.58 0.52 2.11
CA THR A 85 9.70 -0.41 2.84
C THR A 85 9.96 -1.86 2.43
N ILE A 86 10.18 -2.17 1.15
CA ILE A 86 10.19 -3.58 0.70
C ILE A 86 11.56 -4.15 0.34
N TYR A 87 12.50 -3.33 -0.15
CA TYR A 87 13.82 -3.83 -0.55
C TYR A 87 14.53 -4.60 0.57
N PRO A 88 14.62 -4.07 1.82
CA PRO A 88 15.28 -4.78 2.92
C PRO A 88 14.59 -6.10 3.27
N LEU A 89 13.25 -6.14 3.18
CA LEU A 89 12.47 -7.36 3.44
C LEU A 89 12.70 -8.43 2.36
N GLY A 90 12.84 -8.02 1.10
CA GLY A 90 13.19 -8.92 0.01
C GLY A 90 14.59 -9.52 0.14
N ASP A 91 15.55 -8.75 0.63
CA ASP A 91 16.91 -9.23 0.92
C ASP A 91 16.93 -10.16 2.14
N PHE A 92 16.18 -9.82 3.19
CA PHE A 92 16.02 -10.67 4.36
C PHE A 92 15.34 -12.01 4.01
N LEU A 93 14.32 -11.98 3.14
CA LEU A 93 13.70 -13.19 2.60
C LEU A 93 14.69 -14.08 1.83
N GLN A 94 15.55 -13.47 1.01
CA GLN A 94 16.60 -14.21 0.30
C GLN A 94 17.64 -14.79 1.26
N MET A 95 17.97 -14.10 2.35
CA MET A 95 18.85 -14.62 3.40
C MET A 95 18.23 -15.84 4.08
N ILE A 96 16.95 -15.78 4.47
CA ILE A 96 16.22 -16.91 5.06
C ILE A 96 16.20 -18.09 4.09
N GLY A 97 15.91 -17.84 2.80
CA GLY A 97 15.92 -18.87 1.77
C GLY A 97 17.27 -19.57 1.63
N ARG A 98 18.36 -18.81 1.58
CA ARG A 98 19.73 -19.33 1.52
C ARG A 98 20.09 -20.18 2.74
N ARG A 99 19.72 -19.75 3.96
CA ARG A 99 20.01 -20.49 5.20
C ARG A 99 19.15 -21.74 5.40
N SER A 100 18.04 -21.87 4.67
CA SER A 100 17.11 -22.99 4.79
C SER A 100 17.14 -23.93 3.58
N ASP A 101 18.11 -23.74 2.67
CA ASP A 101 18.22 -24.44 1.38
C ASP A 101 16.91 -24.44 0.59
N LYS A 102 16.15 -23.33 0.68
CA LYS A 102 14.89 -23.15 -0.02
C LYS A 102 15.05 -22.16 -1.17
N TYR A 103 14.44 -22.51 -2.29
CA TYR A 103 14.45 -21.67 -3.47
C TYR A 103 13.69 -20.35 -3.20
N VAL A 104 14.41 -19.24 -3.43
CA VAL A 104 13.89 -17.88 -3.51
C VAL A 104 14.46 -17.25 -4.76
N HIS A 105 13.61 -16.67 -5.59
CA HIS A 105 14.04 -16.02 -6.83
C HIS A 105 14.90 -14.77 -6.51
N LYS A 106 16.02 -14.55 -7.22
CA LYS A 106 16.92 -13.38 -7.02
C LYS A 106 16.21 -12.02 -7.09
N ARG A 107 15.14 -11.94 -7.86
CA ARG A 107 14.31 -10.73 -8.05
C ARG A 107 13.03 -10.73 -7.18
N ILE A 108 13.02 -11.44 -6.07
CA ILE A 108 11.82 -11.50 -5.19
C ILE A 108 11.45 -10.12 -4.65
N SER A 109 12.43 -9.25 -4.38
CA SER A 109 12.19 -7.88 -3.91
C SER A 109 11.30 -7.11 -4.89
N ILE A 110 11.51 -7.25 -6.21
CA ILE A 110 10.67 -6.60 -7.24
C ILE A 110 9.22 -7.11 -7.20
N ILE A 111 9.03 -8.41 -6.96
CA ILE A 111 7.69 -9.00 -6.85
C ILE A 111 7.00 -8.47 -5.59
N LEU A 112 7.71 -8.43 -4.46
CA LEU A 112 7.18 -7.91 -3.20
C LEU A 112 6.84 -6.43 -3.31
N MET A 113 7.68 -5.62 -3.96
CA MET A 113 7.44 -4.19 -4.18
C MET A 113 6.12 -3.95 -4.92
N LYS A 114 5.86 -4.74 -5.97
CA LYS A 114 4.59 -4.67 -6.69
C LYS A 114 3.42 -5.19 -5.87
N SER A 115 3.63 -6.25 -5.08
CA SER A 115 2.60 -6.76 -4.17
C SER A 115 2.21 -5.74 -3.12
N TYR A 116 3.18 -4.98 -2.61
CA TYR A 116 2.99 -3.88 -1.68
C TYR A 116 2.30 -2.70 -2.36
N ALA A 117 2.72 -2.31 -3.57
CA ALA A 117 2.01 -1.29 -4.31
C ALA A 117 0.53 -1.69 -4.55
N LEU A 118 0.26 -2.92 -4.98
CA LEU A 118 -1.10 -3.42 -5.19
C LEU A 118 -1.95 -3.42 -3.91
N SER A 119 -1.38 -3.62 -2.73
CA SER A 119 -2.16 -3.63 -1.49
C SER A 119 -2.70 -2.25 -1.11
N HIS A 120 -2.15 -1.16 -1.64
CA HIS A 120 -2.70 0.20 -1.46
C HIS A 120 -4.14 0.32 -1.99
N LEU A 121 -4.54 -0.54 -2.94
CA LEU A 121 -5.93 -0.60 -3.42
C LEU A 121 -6.94 -0.88 -2.29
N LEU A 122 -6.54 -1.60 -1.22
CA LEU A 122 -7.39 -1.84 -0.06
C LEU A 122 -7.75 -0.55 0.69
N PHE A 123 -6.86 0.45 0.62
CA PHE A 123 -6.95 1.67 1.41
C PHE A 123 -7.68 2.79 0.67
N VAL A 124 -7.75 2.74 -0.66
CA VAL A 124 -8.33 3.81 -1.50
C VAL A 124 -9.75 4.18 -1.06
N ILE A 125 -10.66 3.20 -0.95
CA ILE A 125 -12.06 3.47 -0.60
C ILE A 125 -12.18 3.97 0.86
N PRO A 126 -11.61 3.26 1.87
CA PRO A 126 -11.67 3.75 3.25
C PRO A 126 -11.10 5.15 3.43
N TYR A 127 -9.92 5.44 2.87
CA TYR A 127 -9.29 6.76 3.01
C TYR A 127 -10.05 7.85 2.24
N ALA A 128 -10.61 7.54 1.07
CA ALA A 128 -11.47 8.48 0.36
C ALA A 128 -12.70 8.87 1.18
N LEU A 129 -13.33 7.90 1.86
CA LEU A 129 -14.47 8.19 2.74
C LEU A 129 -14.04 8.99 3.97
N VAL A 130 -12.87 8.70 4.55
CA VAL A 130 -12.38 9.45 5.70
C VAL A 130 -12.07 10.90 5.33
N LEU A 131 -11.35 11.14 4.23
CA LEU A 131 -10.79 12.45 3.93
C LEU A 131 -11.66 13.32 3.02
N TYR A 132 -12.44 12.73 2.13
CA TYR A 132 -13.17 13.45 1.07
C TYR A 132 -14.70 13.39 1.19
N SER A 133 -15.25 12.77 2.24
CA SER A 133 -16.71 12.72 2.44
C SER A 133 -17.32 14.04 2.94
N GLY A 134 -16.49 14.97 3.43
CA GLY A 134 -16.95 16.21 4.09
C GLY A 134 -17.58 15.98 5.47
N VAL A 135 -17.49 14.77 6.01
CA VAL A 135 -17.97 14.43 7.36
C VAL A 135 -16.87 14.70 8.38
N ASP A 136 -17.17 15.50 9.40
CA ASP A 136 -16.31 15.61 10.58
C ASP A 136 -16.48 14.37 11.47
N TRP A 137 -15.61 13.38 11.22
CA TRP A 137 -15.62 12.10 11.95
C TRP A 137 -15.33 12.24 13.44
N THR A 138 -14.77 13.37 13.90
CA THR A 138 -14.49 13.60 15.32
C THR A 138 -15.74 13.98 16.11
N GLN A 139 -16.81 14.42 15.43
CA GLN A 139 -18.06 14.84 16.05
C GLN A 139 -19.21 13.85 15.87
N VAL A 140 -18.93 12.67 15.31
CA VAL A 140 -19.96 11.63 15.16
C VAL A 140 -20.33 11.07 16.53
N GLY A 141 -21.60 11.22 16.91
CA GLY A 141 -22.12 10.83 18.22
C GLY A 141 -23.51 10.21 18.15
N PRO A 142 -24.15 9.95 19.31
CA PRO A 142 -25.45 9.28 19.39
C PRO A 142 -26.58 9.99 18.65
N VAL A 143 -26.51 11.32 18.56
CA VAL A 143 -27.50 12.19 17.90
C VAL A 143 -27.25 12.39 16.40
N SER A 144 -26.12 11.93 15.86
CA SER A 144 -25.84 12.00 14.42
C SER A 144 -26.81 11.10 13.63
N ALA A 145 -27.02 11.43 12.36
CA ALA A 145 -27.86 10.63 11.46
C ALA A 145 -27.42 9.15 11.45
N ASN A 146 -28.39 8.24 11.44
CA ASN A 146 -28.13 6.80 11.56
C ASN A 146 -27.14 6.29 10.49
N GLN A 147 -27.26 6.78 9.25
CA GLN A 147 -26.37 6.42 8.15
C GLN A 147 -24.90 6.79 8.44
N VAL A 148 -24.66 7.99 9.00
CA VAL A 148 -23.32 8.46 9.37
C VAL A 148 -22.74 7.63 10.52
N ARG A 149 -23.57 7.28 11.50
CA ARG A 149 -23.15 6.42 12.63
C ARG A 149 -22.75 5.03 12.19
N VAL A 150 -23.52 4.41 11.28
CA VAL A 150 -23.20 3.10 10.71
C VAL A 150 -21.89 3.17 9.92
N LEU A 151 -21.73 4.19 9.07
CA LEU A 151 -20.51 4.37 8.30
C LEU A 151 -19.29 4.58 9.20
N TYR A 152 -19.41 5.41 10.25
CA TYR A 152 -18.37 5.58 11.26
C TYR A 152 -18.00 4.25 11.92
N ALA A 153 -18.98 3.44 12.34
CA ALA A 153 -18.70 2.13 12.96
C ALA A 153 -17.94 1.18 12.01
N ILE A 154 -18.30 1.17 10.71
CA ILE A 154 -17.59 0.40 9.68
C ILE A 154 -16.14 0.90 9.56
N LEU A 155 -15.92 2.20 9.40
CA LEU A 155 -14.59 2.79 9.24
C LEU A 155 -13.73 2.59 10.50
N ALA A 156 -14.27 2.83 11.69
CA ALA A 156 -13.57 2.65 12.96
C ALA A 156 -13.14 1.19 13.20
N THR A 157 -13.91 0.23 12.68
CA THR A 157 -13.55 -1.20 12.74
C THR A 157 -12.56 -1.58 11.65
N LEU A 158 -12.72 -1.05 10.44
CA LEU A 158 -11.93 -1.44 9.27
C LEU A 158 -10.52 -0.83 9.29
N MET A 159 -10.40 0.46 9.60
CA MET A 159 -9.13 1.20 9.51
C MET A 159 -7.97 0.56 10.29
N PRO A 160 -8.14 0.12 11.55
CA PRO A 160 -7.07 -0.56 12.29
C PRO A 160 -6.69 -1.92 11.70
N VAL A 161 -7.58 -2.56 10.93
CA VAL A 161 -7.38 -3.90 10.37
C VAL A 161 -6.64 -3.86 9.03
N LEU A 162 -6.74 -2.77 8.25
CA LEU A 162 -6.13 -2.66 6.92
C LEU A 162 -4.62 -2.93 6.89
N PRO A 163 -3.78 -2.44 7.83
CA PRO A 163 -2.35 -2.75 7.84
C PRO A 163 -2.07 -4.25 7.97
N PHE A 164 -2.89 -4.98 8.73
CA PHE A 164 -2.76 -6.43 8.87
C PHE A 164 -3.19 -7.18 7.60
N LEU A 165 -4.19 -6.67 6.87
CA LEU A 165 -4.55 -7.20 5.55
C LEU A 165 -3.43 -7.00 4.53
N GLN A 166 -2.78 -5.85 4.56
CA GLN A 166 -1.60 -5.57 3.73
C GLN A 166 -0.45 -6.55 4.04
N LEU A 167 -0.16 -6.83 5.32
CA LEU A 167 0.78 -7.88 5.71
C LEU A 167 0.33 -9.27 5.26
N GLY A 168 -0.98 -9.56 5.31
CA GLY A 168 -1.56 -10.80 4.80
C GLY A 168 -1.35 -10.99 3.29
N ILE A 169 -1.49 -9.92 2.50
CA ILE A 169 -1.18 -9.92 1.06
C ILE A 169 0.29 -10.24 0.82
N LEU A 170 1.21 -9.62 1.58
CA LEU A 170 2.64 -9.93 1.48
C LEU A 170 2.93 -11.39 1.85
N TYR A 171 2.37 -11.88 2.97
CA TYR A 171 2.50 -13.27 3.39
C TYR A 171 2.01 -14.23 2.31
N ARG A 172 0.89 -13.93 1.68
CA ARG A 172 0.32 -14.72 0.59
C ARG A 172 1.23 -14.71 -0.64
N THR A 173 1.76 -13.56 -1.03
CA THR A 173 2.76 -13.45 -2.11
C THR A 173 3.99 -14.29 -1.80
N ILE A 174 4.55 -14.19 -0.60
CA ILE A 174 5.73 -14.98 -0.18
C ILE A 174 5.41 -16.48 -0.24
N SER A 175 4.25 -16.88 0.28
CA SER A 175 3.82 -18.28 0.32
C SER A 175 3.62 -18.89 -1.06
N ILE A 176 3.18 -18.09 -2.03
CA ILE A 176 2.97 -18.53 -3.41
C ILE A 176 4.27 -18.53 -4.21
N ARG A 177 5.17 -17.57 -3.96
CA ARG A 177 6.35 -17.31 -4.80
C ARG A 177 7.63 -17.95 -4.27
N THR A 178 7.61 -18.52 -3.06
CA THR A 178 8.76 -19.15 -2.43
C THR A 178 8.41 -20.52 -1.86
N ARG A 179 9.42 -21.33 -1.54
CA ARG A 179 9.26 -22.63 -0.86
C ARG A 179 9.70 -22.58 0.60
N ILE A 180 9.73 -21.40 1.21
CA ILE A 180 10.17 -21.23 2.60
C ILE A 180 9.12 -21.82 3.54
N GLN A 181 9.60 -22.48 4.59
CA GLN A 181 8.75 -23.09 5.62
C GLN A 181 7.93 -22.03 6.36
N THR A 182 6.83 -22.45 6.98
CA THR A 182 5.92 -21.53 7.69
C THR A 182 6.64 -20.69 8.74
N PHE A 183 7.56 -21.28 9.49
CA PHE A 183 8.35 -20.56 10.50
C PHE A 183 9.16 -19.39 9.91
N GLY A 184 9.90 -19.61 8.83
CA GLY A 184 10.66 -18.55 8.16
C GLY A 184 9.75 -17.45 7.58
N ARG A 185 8.56 -17.82 7.10
CA ARG A 185 7.55 -16.84 6.64
C ARG A 185 7.01 -16.00 7.79
N MET A 186 6.75 -16.60 8.96
CA MET A 186 6.30 -15.86 10.14
C MET A 186 7.36 -14.87 10.62
N ILE A 187 8.63 -15.28 10.71
CA ILE A 187 9.73 -14.38 11.06
C ILE A 187 9.77 -13.17 10.13
N LEU A 188 9.65 -13.40 8.82
CA LEU A 188 9.64 -12.31 7.85
C LEU A 188 8.45 -11.37 8.01
N ILE A 189 7.25 -11.88 8.32
CA ILE A 189 6.08 -11.03 8.55
C ILE A 189 6.21 -10.22 9.84
N PHE A 190 6.78 -10.79 10.90
CA PHE A 190 7.11 -10.02 12.10
C PHE A 190 8.12 -8.91 11.79
N ALA A 191 9.19 -9.23 11.05
CA ALA A 191 10.16 -8.23 10.60
C ALA A 191 9.49 -7.15 9.72
N ALA A 192 8.60 -7.54 8.81
CA ALA A 192 7.85 -6.63 7.97
C ALA A 192 6.95 -5.70 8.80
N TYR A 193 6.24 -6.22 9.80
CA TYR A 193 5.42 -5.41 10.69
C TYR A 193 6.24 -4.30 11.35
N PHE A 194 7.35 -4.63 12.01
CA PHE A 194 8.19 -3.62 12.67
C PHE A 194 8.82 -2.65 11.68
N TRP A 195 9.32 -3.17 10.55
CA TRP A 195 9.96 -2.35 9.52
C TRP A 195 8.98 -1.36 8.90
N MET A 196 7.75 -1.79 8.60
CA MET A 196 6.71 -0.94 8.03
C MET A 196 6.26 0.19 8.97
N GLN A 197 6.29 -0.02 10.30
CA GLN A 197 6.01 1.05 11.26
C GLN A 197 7.10 2.14 11.21
N ILE A 198 8.37 1.72 11.16
CA ILE A 198 9.51 2.63 11.08
C ILE A 198 9.53 3.36 9.73
N SER A 199 9.42 2.62 8.63
CA SER A 199 9.41 3.21 7.29
C SER A 199 8.20 4.12 7.10
N GLY A 200 7.01 3.70 7.53
CA GLY A 200 5.80 4.52 7.46
C GLY A 200 5.95 5.87 8.16
N THR A 201 6.60 5.91 9.32
CA THR A 201 6.89 7.19 10.01
C THR A 201 7.80 8.10 9.19
N ALA A 202 8.81 7.52 8.53
CA ALA A 202 9.69 8.28 7.63
C ALA A 202 8.95 8.77 6.39
N ILE A 203 8.03 7.97 5.83
CA ILE A 203 7.22 8.36 4.67
C ILE A 203 6.26 9.49 5.04
N LEU A 204 5.56 9.44 6.17
CA LEU A 204 4.72 10.55 6.65
C LEU A 204 5.50 11.87 6.76
N TYR A 205 6.76 11.82 7.21
CA TYR A 205 7.62 13.00 7.23
C TYR A 205 7.89 13.54 5.82
N LEU A 206 8.20 12.68 4.85
CA LEU A 206 8.45 13.06 3.46
C LEU A 206 7.18 13.59 2.77
N GLU A 207 6.02 12.99 3.02
CA GLU A 207 4.72 13.48 2.58
C GLU A 207 4.49 14.90 3.12
N SER A 208 4.74 15.15 4.40
CA SER A 208 4.60 16.48 4.99
C SER A 208 5.48 17.54 4.31
N LEU A 209 6.71 17.18 3.94
CA LEU A 209 7.63 18.06 3.22
C LEU A 209 7.14 18.33 1.81
N ALA A 210 6.75 17.29 1.09
CA ALA A 210 6.23 17.40 -0.26
C ALA A 210 4.94 18.22 -0.31
N PHE A 211 4.05 18.05 0.67
CA PHE A 211 2.82 18.81 0.78
C PHE A 211 3.08 20.29 1.02
N LYS A 212 4.06 20.64 1.86
CA LYS A 212 4.51 22.04 2.05
C LYS A 212 5.05 22.66 0.76
N LEU A 213 5.71 21.89 -0.09
CA LEU A 213 6.19 22.36 -1.40
C LEU A 213 5.07 22.57 -2.43
N LEU A 214 3.95 21.87 -2.27
CA LEU A 214 2.78 21.99 -3.15
C LEU A 214 1.84 23.15 -2.77
N LYS A 215 1.89 23.60 -1.52
CA LYS A 215 1.02 24.69 -1.06
C LYS A 215 1.31 26.00 -1.82
N PRO A 216 0.28 26.82 -2.07
CA PRO A 216 0.40 28.12 -2.74
C PRO A 216 1.42 29.07 -2.14
#